data_AF-A0A9X1RIR2-F1
#
_entry.id   AF-A0A9X1RIR2-F1
#
_cell.length_a   1.000
_cell.length_b   1.000
_cell.length_c   1.000
_cell.angle_alpha   90.00
_cell.angle_beta   90.00
_cell.angle_gamma   90.00
#
_symmetry.space_group_name_H-M   'P 1'
#
loop_
_entity.id
_entity.type
_entity.pdbx_description
1 polymer ?
#
loop_
_entity_poly.entity_id
_entity_poly.type
_entity_poly.pdbx_seq_one_letter_code
_entity_poly.pdbx_strand_id
1 'polypeptide(L)'
;MITVRDGALQGIEPLHTDVVRWIYLDVPVGERARFGDVIDQIKSIIGEATRNAEGRLLACRIQLSGATALHGELLASGLQLLAEARAAALALGEEVAWIERVINVTRSASAVCILSDGSAINDLPVLLAHAADDADLQAEIASDLGDLVRRLPHDAALDIDDPLLEAAINKDFGAVIEQAGAYLSARLAAREAVIHACPFP
;
A
#
# COMPACT_ATOMS: atom_id res chain seq x y z
N MET A 1 -19.82 20.77 21.41
CA MET A 1 -20.78 21.56 22.22
C MET A 1 -21.06 20.81 23.51
N ILE A 2 -21.01 21.50 24.65
CA ILE A 2 -21.32 20.93 25.96
C ILE A 2 -22.53 21.67 26.49
N THR A 3 -23.58 20.95 26.83
CA THR A 3 -24.82 21.52 27.35
C THR A 3 -24.93 21.16 28.82
N VAL A 4 -25.02 22.18 29.68
CA VAL A 4 -25.18 22.04 31.13
C VAL A 4 -26.49 22.72 31.54
N ARG A 5 -27.29 22.04 32.36
CA ARG A 5 -28.51 22.60 32.95
C ARG A 5 -28.52 22.30 34.44
N ASP A 6 -28.80 23.32 35.25
CA ASP A 6 -28.85 23.22 36.72
C ASP A 6 -27.57 22.62 37.35
N GLY A 7 -26.41 22.96 36.77
CA GLY A 7 -25.11 22.43 37.21
C GLY A 7 -24.84 20.97 36.83
N ALA A 8 -25.79 20.29 36.17
CA ALA A 8 -25.63 18.94 35.67
C ALA A 8 -25.35 18.92 34.15
N LEU A 9 -24.38 18.09 33.75
CA LEU A 9 -24.10 17.81 32.35
C LEU A 9 -25.31 17.12 31.71
N GLN A 10 -25.90 17.74 30.68
CA GLN A 10 -27.06 17.22 29.94
C GLN A 10 -26.65 16.55 28.64
N GLY A 11 -25.57 17.02 27.99
CA GLY A 11 -25.15 16.46 26.71
C GLY A 11 -23.77 16.93 26.29
N ILE A 12 -23.08 16.05 25.58
CA ILE A 12 -21.83 16.33 24.89
C ILE A 12 -22.06 15.97 23.42
N GLU A 13 -21.94 16.95 22.55
CA GLU A 13 -22.03 16.78 21.10
C GLU A 13 -20.68 17.15 20.47
N PRO A 14 -20.13 16.35 19.55
CA PRO A 14 -18.94 16.73 18.80
C PRO A 14 -19.25 17.96 17.94
N LEU A 15 -18.35 18.96 17.95
CA LEU A 15 -18.40 20.07 17.01
C LEU A 15 -17.21 19.96 16.06
N HIS A 16 -17.49 19.64 14.82
CA HIS A 16 -16.48 19.50 13.78
C HIS A 16 -16.25 20.85 13.09
N THR A 17 -15.04 21.39 13.20
CA THR A 17 -14.66 22.69 12.62
C THR A 17 -13.85 22.58 11.33
N ASP A 18 -13.62 21.36 10.86
CA ASP A 18 -12.91 21.08 9.62
C ASP A 18 -13.78 21.37 8.40
N VAL A 19 -13.14 21.91 7.36
CA VAL A 19 -13.73 22.16 6.04
C VAL A 19 -13.45 21.02 5.05
N VAL A 20 -12.47 20.18 5.36
CA VAL A 20 -12.08 18.99 4.61
C VAL A 20 -11.97 17.83 5.59
N ARG A 21 -12.59 16.69 5.27
CA ARG A 21 -12.48 15.46 6.06
C ARG A 21 -11.23 14.71 5.65
N TRP A 22 -10.19 14.79 6.47
CA TRP A 22 -8.95 14.02 6.29
C TRP A 22 -9.04 12.66 6.98
N ILE A 23 -8.87 11.57 6.23
CA ILE A 23 -8.96 10.21 6.77
C ILE A 23 -7.98 9.23 6.11
N TYR A 24 -7.61 8.19 6.87
CA TYR A 24 -7.02 6.97 6.31
C TYR A 24 -8.13 5.96 6.05
N LEU A 25 -8.20 5.45 4.82
CA LEU A 25 -9.12 4.40 4.42
C LEU A 25 -8.41 3.06 4.43
N ASP A 26 -8.70 2.24 5.44
CA ASP A 26 -8.25 0.86 5.48
C ASP A 26 -9.09 0.01 4.52
N VAL A 27 -8.42 -0.68 3.60
CA VAL A 27 -9.00 -1.53 2.58
C VAL A 27 -8.47 -2.95 2.80
N PRO A 28 -9.19 -3.79 3.56
CA PRO A 28 -8.79 -5.17 3.76
C PRO A 28 -8.92 -5.97 2.46
N VAL A 29 -7.81 -6.53 2.00
CA VAL A 29 -7.71 -7.22 0.71
C VAL A 29 -7.97 -8.73 0.83
N GLY A 30 -7.65 -9.34 1.98
CA GLY A 30 -8.05 -10.70 2.38
C GLY A 30 -8.08 -11.78 1.29
N GLU A 31 -9.14 -12.59 1.28
CA GLU A 31 -9.37 -13.74 0.36
C GLU A 31 -9.71 -13.34 -1.09
N ARG A 32 -9.57 -12.07 -1.47
CA ARG A 32 -9.82 -11.64 -2.85
C ARG A 32 -8.86 -12.34 -3.79
N ALA A 33 -9.41 -12.90 -4.86
CA ALA A 33 -8.67 -13.75 -5.78
C ALA A 33 -8.20 -12.98 -7.04
N ARG A 34 -8.77 -11.79 -7.31
CA ARG A 34 -8.46 -11.02 -8.52
C ARG A 34 -8.20 -9.55 -8.21
N PHE A 35 -7.30 -8.94 -8.98
CA PHE A 35 -6.99 -7.52 -8.89
C PHE A 35 -8.24 -6.63 -9.03
N GLY A 36 -9.16 -6.98 -9.94
CA GLY A 36 -10.43 -6.26 -10.11
C GLY A 36 -11.28 -6.21 -8.83
N ASP A 37 -11.29 -7.29 -8.04
CA ASP A 37 -12.03 -7.34 -6.78
C ASP A 37 -11.46 -6.33 -5.76
N VAL A 38 -10.15 -6.05 -5.82
CA VAL A 38 -9.49 -5.05 -4.96
C VAL A 38 -9.92 -3.65 -5.39
N ILE A 39 -9.94 -3.38 -6.69
CA ILE A 39 -10.40 -2.10 -7.23
C ILE A 39 -11.86 -1.82 -6.86
N ASP A 40 -12.72 -2.83 -6.93
CA ASP A 40 -14.13 -2.69 -6.55
C ASP A 40 -14.30 -2.42 -5.05
N GLN A 41 -13.44 -2.99 -4.20
CA GLN A 41 -13.44 -2.66 -2.78
C GLN A 41 -13.04 -1.22 -2.52
N ILE A 42 -11.97 -0.76 -3.18
CA ILE A 42 -11.50 0.62 -3.07
C ILE A 42 -12.64 1.58 -3.43
N LYS A 43 -13.30 1.34 -4.57
CA LYS A 43 -14.48 2.13 -5.02
C LYS A 43 -15.59 2.15 -3.98
N SER A 44 -15.92 0.98 -3.42
CA SER A 44 -16.97 0.84 -2.41
C SER A 44 -16.66 1.64 -1.14
N ILE A 45 -15.44 1.50 -0.61
CA ILE A 45 -15.00 2.17 0.62
C ILE A 45 -14.91 3.70 0.43
N ILE A 46 -14.38 4.17 -0.71
CA ILE A 46 -14.38 5.61 -1.03
C ILE A 46 -15.82 6.14 -1.04
N GLY A 47 -16.74 5.45 -1.73
CA GLY A 47 -18.14 5.86 -1.80
C GLY A 47 -18.84 5.90 -0.43
N GLU A 48 -18.53 4.96 0.46
CA GLU A 48 -19.03 4.97 1.84
C GLU A 48 -18.45 6.13 2.65
N ALA A 49 -17.14 6.33 2.59
CA ALA A 49 -16.47 7.40 3.30
C ALA A 49 -16.96 8.79 2.88
N THR A 50 -17.23 8.99 1.59
CA THR A 50 -17.82 10.22 1.07
C THR A 50 -19.21 10.47 1.63
N ARG A 51 -20.06 9.44 1.77
CA ARG A 51 -21.40 9.61 2.40
C ARG A 51 -21.29 10.03 3.87
N ASN A 52 -20.23 9.59 4.55
CA ASN A 52 -19.94 9.96 5.93
C ASN A 52 -19.19 11.29 6.06
N ALA A 53 -18.84 11.96 4.95
CA ALA A 53 -18.02 13.17 4.96
C ALA A 53 -18.77 14.45 5.34
N GLU A 54 -20.08 14.39 5.66
CA GLU A 54 -20.79 15.59 6.13
C GLU A 54 -21.18 16.55 5.00
N GLY A 55 -21.01 16.16 3.73
CA GLY A 55 -21.03 17.08 2.58
C GLY A 55 -19.72 17.86 2.36
N ARG A 56 -18.65 17.53 3.10
CA ARG A 56 -17.31 18.10 2.89
C ARG A 56 -16.52 17.31 1.86
N LEU A 57 -15.51 17.96 1.28
CA LEU A 57 -14.46 17.28 0.52
C LEU A 57 -13.79 16.23 1.41
N LEU A 58 -13.76 15.00 0.91
CA LEU A 58 -12.97 13.92 1.49
C LEU A 58 -11.53 14.01 0.98
N ALA A 59 -10.55 14.18 1.86
CA ALA A 59 -9.14 13.99 1.54
C ALA A 59 -8.68 12.69 2.17
N CYS A 60 -8.18 11.73 1.39
CA CYS A 60 -7.81 10.45 1.96
C CYS A 60 -6.55 9.80 1.39
N ARG A 61 -5.89 9.08 2.29
CA ARG A 61 -4.85 8.09 2.01
C ARG A 61 -5.48 6.71 2.12
N ILE A 62 -5.21 5.85 1.17
CA ILE A 62 -5.78 4.50 1.13
C ILE A 62 -4.70 3.52 1.54
N GLN A 63 -5.01 2.62 2.47
CA GLN A 63 -4.10 1.57 2.92
C GLN A 63 -4.69 0.21 2.55
N LEU A 64 -3.98 -0.56 1.74
CA LEU A 64 -4.32 -1.95 1.44
C LEU A 64 -3.71 -2.86 2.50
N SER A 65 -4.52 -3.65 3.20
CA SER A 65 -4.09 -4.43 4.35
C SER A 65 -4.53 -5.90 4.32
N GLY A 66 -3.79 -6.74 5.04
CA GLY A 66 -4.11 -8.16 5.21
C GLY A 66 -3.25 -9.12 4.39
N ALA A 67 -3.43 -10.41 4.63
CA ALA A 67 -2.74 -11.48 3.90
C ALA A 67 -3.49 -11.77 2.59
N THR A 68 -2.78 -11.75 1.45
CA THR A 68 -3.37 -12.03 0.13
C THR A 68 -2.39 -12.71 -0.82
N ALA A 69 -2.90 -13.54 -1.73
CA ALA A 69 -2.12 -14.11 -2.83
C ALA A 69 -1.71 -13.05 -3.87
N LEU A 70 -2.42 -11.91 -3.90
CA LEU A 70 -2.17 -10.81 -4.82
C LEU A 70 -1.04 -9.87 -4.36
N HIS A 71 -0.35 -10.19 -3.27
CA HIS A 71 0.62 -9.28 -2.63
C HIS A 71 1.65 -8.72 -3.63
N GLY A 72 2.28 -9.60 -4.41
CA GLY A 72 3.25 -9.20 -5.44
C GLY A 72 2.63 -8.33 -6.53
N GLU A 73 1.46 -8.72 -7.04
CA GLU A 73 0.74 -7.95 -8.07
C GLU A 73 0.36 -6.54 -7.56
N LEU A 74 -0.12 -6.44 -6.33
CA LEU A 74 -0.46 -5.16 -5.70
C LEU A 74 0.76 -4.28 -5.45
N LEU A 75 1.91 -4.88 -5.09
CA LEU A 75 3.17 -4.14 -4.95
C LEU A 75 3.64 -3.58 -6.30
N ALA A 76 3.53 -4.37 -7.37
CA ALA A 76 3.95 -3.96 -8.71
C ALA A 76 3.02 -2.91 -9.36
N SER A 77 1.74 -2.88 -8.94
CA SER A 77 0.68 -2.10 -9.58
C SER A 77 0.32 -0.79 -8.85
N GLY A 78 1.20 -0.25 -8.02
CA GLY A 78 0.92 0.96 -7.21
C GLY A 78 0.41 2.17 -8.01
N LEU A 79 1.00 2.44 -9.18
CA LEU A 79 0.54 3.54 -10.06
C LEU A 79 -0.87 3.29 -10.62
N GLN A 80 -1.17 2.04 -10.99
CA GLN A 80 -2.49 1.66 -11.49
C GLN A 80 -3.53 1.77 -10.37
N LEU A 81 -3.21 1.29 -9.15
CA LEU A 81 -4.08 1.41 -7.98
C LEU A 81 -4.43 2.87 -7.68
N LEU A 82 -3.43 3.75 -7.71
CA LEU A 82 -3.63 5.18 -7.49
C LEU A 82 -4.50 5.82 -8.60
N ALA A 83 -4.27 5.45 -9.86
CA ALA A 83 -5.06 5.95 -10.98
C ALA A 83 -6.53 5.51 -10.87
N GLU A 84 -6.77 4.23 -10.56
CA GLU A 84 -8.12 3.67 -10.35
C GLU A 84 -8.83 4.32 -9.15
N ALA A 85 -8.12 4.52 -8.03
CA ALA A 85 -8.69 5.20 -6.87
C ALA A 85 -9.08 6.66 -7.19
N ARG A 86 -8.23 7.39 -7.92
CA ARG A 86 -8.54 8.76 -8.37
C ARG A 86 -9.69 8.80 -9.36
N ALA A 87 -9.76 7.84 -10.28
CA ALA A 87 -10.89 7.71 -11.19
C ALA A 87 -12.20 7.42 -10.43
N ALA A 88 -12.15 6.58 -9.41
CA ALA A 88 -13.27 6.31 -8.52
C ALA A 88 -13.76 7.57 -7.78
N ALA A 89 -12.83 8.36 -7.24
CA ALA A 89 -13.16 9.64 -6.59
C ALA A 89 -13.79 10.63 -7.58
N LEU A 90 -13.22 10.77 -8.78
CA LEU A 90 -13.74 11.68 -9.81
C LEU A 90 -15.16 11.29 -10.27
N ALA A 91 -15.45 9.98 -10.34
CA ALA A 91 -16.77 9.48 -10.73
C ALA A 91 -17.88 9.84 -9.72
N LEU A 92 -17.53 10.20 -8.48
CA LEU A 92 -18.49 10.67 -7.47
C LEU A 92 -18.86 12.14 -7.64
N GLY A 93 -18.04 12.92 -8.34
CA GLY A 93 -18.23 14.34 -8.59
C GLY A 93 -16.95 15.16 -8.40
N GLU A 94 -16.94 16.36 -8.96
CA GLU A 94 -15.86 17.32 -8.74
C GLU A 94 -15.88 17.82 -7.29
N GLU A 95 -14.70 17.98 -6.67
CA GLU A 95 -14.52 18.39 -5.27
C GLU A 95 -15.21 17.51 -4.20
N VAL A 96 -15.59 16.28 -4.56
CA VAL A 96 -16.20 15.32 -3.63
C VAL A 96 -15.14 14.54 -2.85
N ALA A 97 -14.11 14.05 -3.54
CA ALA A 97 -13.02 13.30 -2.92
C ALA A 97 -11.68 13.56 -3.63
N TRP A 98 -10.60 13.62 -2.84
CA TRP A 98 -9.23 13.74 -3.27
C TRP A 98 -8.41 12.58 -2.71
N ILE A 99 -7.85 11.77 -3.61
CA ILE A 99 -6.99 10.64 -3.24
C ILE A 99 -5.53 11.09 -3.33
N GLU A 100 -4.90 11.19 -2.16
CA GLU A 100 -3.49 11.57 -2.06
C GLU A 100 -2.60 10.44 -2.59
N ARG A 101 -2.71 9.25 -1.97
CA ARG A 101 -1.89 8.07 -2.25
C ARG A 101 -2.61 6.77 -1.89
N VAL A 102 -2.18 5.68 -2.52
CA VAL A 102 -2.47 4.29 -2.12
C VAL A 102 -1.19 3.66 -1.58
N ILE A 103 -1.27 3.13 -0.38
CA ILE A 103 -0.20 2.49 0.38
C ILE A 103 -0.51 0.99 0.43
N ASN A 104 0.49 0.15 0.18
CA ASN A 104 0.33 -1.30 0.25
C ASN A 104 1.10 -1.86 1.45
N VAL A 105 0.36 -2.28 2.48
CA VAL A 105 0.89 -2.99 3.66
C VAL A 105 0.41 -4.45 3.70
N THR A 106 0.00 -5.00 2.55
CA THR A 106 -0.40 -6.40 2.48
C THR A 106 0.77 -7.32 2.73
N ARG A 107 0.46 -8.57 3.10
CA ARG A 107 1.44 -9.64 3.30
C ARG A 107 1.10 -10.80 2.35
N SER A 108 2.10 -11.55 1.92
CA SER A 108 1.84 -12.77 1.13
C SER A 108 1.01 -13.77 1.96
N ALA A 109 -0.09 -14.28 1.41
CA ALA A 109 -0.94 -15.30 2.06
C ALA A 109 -0.35 -16.73 2.02
N SER A 110 0.62 -17.00 1.14
CA SER A 110 1.31 -18.29 1.11
C SER A 110 2.80 -18.12 0.93
N ALA A 111 3.59 -18.88 1.68
CA ALA A 111 4.94 -19.25 1.27
C ALA A 111 4.84 -19.89 -0.12
N VAL A 112 5.47 -19.25 -1.10
CA VAL A 112 5.73 -19.72 -2.48
C VAL A 112 4.97 -21.00 -2.81
N CYS A 113 3.77 -20.89 -3.40
CA CYS A 113 3.21 -22.04 -4.11
C CYS A 113 4.02 -22.16 -5.41
N ILE A 114 5.12 -22.90 -5.32
CA ILE A 114 6.03 -23.29 -6.38
C ILE A 114 5.17 -23.95 -7.47
N LEU A 115 4.74 -23.17 -8.47
CA LEU A 115 4.20 -23.74 -9.70
C LEU A 115 5.32 -24.59 -10.29
N SER A 116 5.04 -25.88 -10.48
CA SER A 116 6.03 -26.94 -10.71
C SER A 116 6.64 -26.93 -12.13
N ASP A 117 6.93 -25.75 -12.64
CA ASP A 117 7.31 -25.51 -14.03
C ASP A 117 8.83 -25.59 -14.24
N GLY A 118 9.61 -25.68 -13.15
CA GLY A 118 11.08 -25.76 -13.21
C GLY A 118 11.77 -24.53 -13.82
N SER A 119 11.09 -23.38 -13.87
CA SER A 119 11.67 -22.12 -14.34
C SER A 119 12.58 -21.52 -13.26
N ALA A 120 13.72 -20.95 -13.68
CA ALA A 120 14.69 -20.26 -12.80
C ALA A 120 14.07 -19.10 -11.99
N ILE A 121 12.90 -18.60 -12.39
CA ILE A 121 12.14 -17.57 -11.69
C ILE A 121 11.50 -18.11 -10.40
N ASN A 122 11.27 -19.42 -10.31
CA ASN A 122 10.71 -20.06 -9.13
C ASN A 122 11.74 -20.26 -8.01
N ASP A 123 13.02 -20.34 -8.38
CA ASP A 123 14.14 -20.35 -7.45
C ASP A 123 14.45 -18.94 -6.92
N LEU A 124 14.04 -17.89 -7.64
CA LEU A 124 14.36 -16.51 -7.29
C LEU A 124 13.81 -16.09 -5.91
N PRO A 125 12.56 -16.39 -5.50
CA PRO A 125 12.10 -16.13 -4.14
C PRO A 125 12.94 -16.83 -3.07
N VAL A 126 13.39 -18.05 -3.35
CA VAL A 126 14.24 -18.82 -2.42
C VAL A 126 15.63 -18.18 -2.34
N LEU A 127 16.23 -17.81 -3.48
CA LEU A 127 17.51 -17.12 -3.53
C LEU A 127 17.45 -15.75 -2.83
N LEU A 128 16.37 -15.00 -3.02
CA LEU A 128 16.15 -13.71 -2.37
C LEU A 128 15.95 -13.85 -0.86
N ALA A 129 15.28 -14.91 -0.40
CA ALA A 129 15.16 -15.20 1.03
C ALA A 129 16.53 -15.52 1.65
N HIS A 130 17.38 -16.30 0.98
CA HIS A 130 18.75 -16.54 1.45
C HIS A 130 19.60 -15.28 1.43
N ALA A 131 19.42 -14.42 0.42
CA ALA A 131 20.09 -13.13 0.33
C ALA A 131 19.65 -12.16 1.44
N ALA A 132 18.39 -12.24 1.89
CA ALA A 132 17.90 -11.43 3.01
C ALA A 132 18.61 -11.76 4.32
N ASP A 133 19.07 -13.00 4.51
CA ASP A 133 19.83 -13.46 5.69
C ASP A 133 21.36 -13.37 5.54
N ASP A 134 21.86 -12.93 4.37
CA ASP A 134 23.29 -12.80 4.10
C ASP A 134 23.87 -11.53 4.74
N ALA A 135 24.69 -11.71 5.77
CA ALA A 135 25.29 -10.61 6.53
C ALA A 135 26.25 -9.74 5.71
N ASP A 136 26.95 -10.32 4.73
CA ASP A 136 27.87 -9.57 3.88
C ASP A 136 27.07 -8.68 2.90
N LEU A 137 26.00 -9.24 2.31
CA LEU A 137 25.11 -8.46 1.44
C LEU A 137 24.37 -7.36 2.21
N GLN A 138 23.89 -7.65 3.42
CA GLN A 138 23.28 -6.63 4.28
C GLN A 138 24.27 -5.49 4.59
N ALA A 139 25.55 -5.81 4.82
CA ALA A 139 26.58 -4.80 5.08
C ALA A 139 26.87 -3.94 3.84
N GLU A 140 26.90 -4.53 2.64
CA GLU A 140 27.04 -3.80 1.38
C GLU A 140 25.85 -2.84 1.15
N ILE A 141 24.61 -3.33 1.30
CA ILE A 141 23.41 -2.51 1.16
C ILE A 141 23.37 -1.43 2.24
N ALA A 142 23.77 -1.73 3.47
CA ALA A 142 23.85 -0.75 4.55
C ALA A 142 24.84 0.38 4.23
N SER A 143 25.96 0.06 3.58
CA SER A 143 26.93 1.05 3.11
C SER A 143 26.32 1.93 2.03
N ASP A 144 25.78 1.32 0.98
CA ASP A 144 25.28 2.03 -0.20
C ASP A 144 24.03 2.86 0.09
N LEU A 145 23.05 2.26 0.77
CA LEU A 145 21.78 2.90 1.09
C LEU A 145 21.89 3.80 2.34
N GLY A 146 22.76 3.47 3.29
CA GLY A 146 22.91 4.23 4.52
C GLY A 146 23.41 5.66 4.31
N ASP A 147 24.19 5.91 3.25
CA ASP A 147 24.59 7.26 2.84
C ASP A 147 23.39 8.07 2.30
N LEU A 148 22.50 7.44 1.54
CA LEU A 148 21.29 8.07 1.02
C LEU A 148 20.29 8.38 2.14
N VAL A 149 20.07 7.42 3.04
CA VAL A 149 19.19 7.58 4.21
C VAL A 149 19.68 8.72 5.10
N ARG A 150 20.98 8.87 5.30
CA ARG A 150 21.57 10.00 6.07
C ARG A 150 21.35 11.36 5.44
N ARG A 151 21.12 11.43 4.13
CA ARG A 151 20.83 12.67 3.40
C ARG A 151 19.34 12.99 3.32
N LEU A 152 18.47 12.13 3.83
CA LEU A 152 17.04 12.40 3.87
C LEU A 152 16.77 13.62 4.78
N PRO A 153 15.92 14.57 4.33
CA PRO A 153 15.45 15.65 5.19
C PRO A 153 14.75 15.08 6.43
N HIS A 154 14.90 15.73 7.59
CA HIS A 154 14.25 15.31 8.83
C HIS A 154 12.73 15.21 8.71
N ASP A 155 12.12 16.05 7.85
CA ASP A 155 10.68 16.06 7.60
C ASP A 155 10.20 14.81 6.84
N ALA A 156 11.07 14.15 6.08
CA ALA A 156 10.74 12.89 5.41
C ALA A 156 10.54 11.73 6.40
N ALA A 157 11.09 11.84 7.62
CA ALA A 157 10.91 10.85 8.67
C ALA A 157 9.58 11.01 9.44
N LEU A 158 8.90 12.15 9.29
CA LEU A 158 7.66 12.47 10.02
C LEU A 158 6.39 12.05 9.25
N ASP A 159 6.51 11.74 7.96
CA ASP A 159 5.40 11.38 7.06
C ASP A 159 5.70 10.07 6.30
N ILE A 160 6.23 9.07 7.02
CA ILE A 160 6.59 7.78 6.42
C ILE A 160 5.37 6.88 6.39
N ASP A 161 4.76 6.79 5.21
CA ASP A 161 3.71 5.83 4.90
C ASP A 161 4.21 4.72 3.93
N ASP A 162 5.52 4.66 3.66
CA ASP A 162 6.13 3.67 2.77
C ASP A 162 6.92 2.63 3.60
N PRO A 163 6.47 1.37 3.66
CA PRO A 163 7.13 0.32 4.46
C PRO A 163 8.58 0.05 4.08
N LEU A 164 8.97 0.29 2.83
CA LEU A 164 10.34 0.08 2.36
C LEU A 164 11.25 1.19 2.87
N LEU A 165 10.76 2.43 2.82
CA LEU A 165 11.47 3.59 3.33
C LEU A 165 11.57 3.53 4.87
N GLU A 166 10.52 3.09 5.55
CA GLU A 166 10.53 2.89 6.99
C GLU A 166 11.60 1.88 7.41
N ALA A 167 11.67 0.73 6.74
CA ALA A 167 12.70 -0.28 6.98
C ALA A 167 14.11 0.28 6.76
N ALA A 168 14.32 1.04 5.68
CA ALA A 168 15.61 1.65 5.37
C ALA A 168 16.05 2.68 6.44
N ILE A 169 15.13 3.51 6.93
CA ILE A 169 15.39 4.49 7.99
C ILE A 169 15.74 3.80 9.31
N ASN A 170 15.01 2.72 9.64
CA ASN A 170 15.25 1.90 10.83
C ASN A 170 16.47 1.00 10.71
N LYS A 171 17.17 1.01 9.56
CA LYS A 171 18.34 0.18 9.25
C LYS A 171 18.03 -1.33 9.30
N ASP A 172 16.78 -1.69 9.05
CA ASP A 172 16.36 -3.07 8.89
C ASP A 172 16.55 -3.49 7.42
N PHE A 173 17.81 -3.75 7.06
CA PHE A 173 18.17 -4.07 5.68
C PHE A 173 17.71 -5.47 5.24
N GLY A 174 17.45 -6.38 6.19
CA GLY A 174 16.80 -7.65 5.89
C GLY A 174 15.39 -7.43 5.34
N ALA A 175 14.58 -6.61 6.04
CA ALA A 175 13.24 -6.25 5.57
C ALA A 175 13.26 -5.49 4.23
N VAL A 176 14.28 -4.65 3.98
CA VAL A 176 14.46 -3.97 2.69
C VAL A 176 14.68 -4.98 1.56
N ILE A 177 15.54 -5.99 1.77
CA ILE A 177 15.84 -7.02 0.77
C ILE A 177 14.59 -7.86 0.48
N GLU A 178 13.85 -8.28 1.51
CA GLU A 178 12.61 -9.06 1.35
C GLU A 178 11.56 -8.31 0.52
N GLN A 179 11.30 -7.05 0.87
CA GLN A 179 10.31 -6.23 0.18
C GLN A 179 10.73 -5.91 -1.27
N ALA A 180 12.00 -5.55 -1.49
CA ALA A 180 12.53 -5.33 -2.83
C ALA A 180 12.49 -6.62 -3.67
N GLY A 181 12.78 -7.76 -3.05
CA GLY A 181 12.71 -9.08 -3.67
C GLY A 181 11.30 -9.42 -4.15
N ALA A 182 10.29 -9.26 -3.28
CA ALA A 182 8.89 -9.49 -3.63
C ALA A 182 8.43 -8.61 -4.81
N TYR A 183 8.83 -7.34 -4.82
CA TYR A 183 8.55 -6.42 -5.93
C TYR A 183 9.23 -6.86 -7.24
N LEU A 184 10.52 -7.22 -7.20
CA LEU A 184 11.27 -7.66 -8.38
C LEU A 184 10.69 -8.95 -8.98
N SER A 185 10.38 -9.95 -8.14
CA SER A 185 9.74 -11.19 -8.57
C SER A 185 8.40 -10.92 -9.24
N ALA A 186 7.55 -10.09 -8.64
CA ALA A 186 6.24 -9.75 -9.21
C ALA A 186 6.37 -9.00 -10.55
N ARG A 187 7.29 -8.05 -10.63
CA ARG A 187 7.54 -7.26 -11.85
C ARG A 187 8.10 -8.12 -12.99
N LEU A 188 8.95 -9.09 -12.69
CA LEU A 188 9.47 -10.03 -13.68
C LEU A 188 8.38 -10.98 -14.19
N ALA A 189 7.57 -11.55 -13.28
CA ALA A 189 6.44 -12.40 -13.64
C ALA A 189 5.42 -11.67 -14.54
N ALA A 190 5.10 -10.41 -14.22
CA ALA A 190 4.23 -9.59 -15.05
C ALA A 190 4.79 -9.33 -16.45
N ARG A 191 6.12 -9.16 -16.59
CA ARG A 191 6.78 -8.94 -17.89
C ARG A 191 6.78 -10.20 -18.74
N GLU A 192 6.99 -11.37 -18.14
CA GLU A 192 6.97 -12.66 -18.85
C GLU A 192 5.55 -13.03 -19.30
N ALA A 193 4.54 -12.76 -18.47
CA ALA A 193 3.13 -12.91 -18.85
C ALA A 193 2.77 -12.06 -20.08
N VAL A 194 3.29 -10.83 -20.18
CA VAL A 194 3.11 -9.96 -21.36
C VAL A 194 3.82 -10.53 -22.59
N ILE A 195 5.00 -11.14 -22.43
CA ILE A 195 5.75 -11.76 -23.55
C ILE A 195 5.02 -13.00 -24.07
N HIS A 196 4.43 -13.82 -23.20
CA HIS A 196 3.66 -15.00 -23.60
C HIS A 196 2.21 -14.72 -24.03
N ALA A 197 1.65 -13.55 -23.68
CA ALA A 197 0.31 -13.13 -24.11
C ALA A 197 0.27 -12.46 -25.50
N CYS A 198 1.41 -12.22 -26.15
CA CYS A 198 1.48 -11.81 -27.55
C CYS A 198 1.57 -13.05 -28.47
N PRO A 199 0.47 -13.52 -29.10
CA PRO A 199 0.62 -14.39 -30.25
C PRO A 199 1.25 -13.54 -31.36
N PHE A 200 2.46 -13.92 -31.79
CA PHE A 200 3.05 -13.34 -32.99
C PHE A 200 2.06 -13.44 -34.16
N PRO A 201 1.78 -12.35 -34.90
CA PRO A 201 0.99 -12.42 -36.13
C PRO A 201 1.73 -13.15 -37.26
#